data_AF-A0A916Y9W5-F1
#
_entry.id   AF-A0A916Y9W5-F1
#
_cell.length_a   1.000
_cell.length_b   1.000
_cell.length_c   1.000
_cell.angle_alpha   90.00
_cell.angle_beta   90.00
_cell.angle_gamma   90.00
#
_symmetry.space_group_name_H-M   'P 1'
#
loop_
_entity.id
_entity.type
_entity.pdbx_description
1 polymer ?
#
loop_
_entity_poly.entity_id
_entity_poly.type
_entity_poly.pdbx_seq_one_letter_code
_entity_poly.pdbx_strand_id
1 'polypeptide(L)'
;MELVVRKIFHRGAYRIGLFFERDYSVQQQLKGIGAVYSKTHRCWYISYSKEHYGVLKKLFPNLIVAQPVAGEESSRDLPPIAKSERQLGSSENMNNPDHITKKTLLADKLRLALLPNLGKYWVFKIRYVQAVVNQLKLVKGVYWHSTYKVYMAMRHPKVKEALERILEVSSFFPEDYLEKEVVFEGKSIVLRVHPEDSKWMEVYVPDILVVREKVKRLSMVRYSKIRSCYLLPATPQVYEALLLHFEPNRILIASELPEGYLHKRNVVNRKQLDLSQTKSRLFEQVPEAAHGYISGMVDMLLALNYSSSTLRTYSHSFLQYLRDHGYRDPKEISYQETVKYLSSLMERGLSSASGHSMVNALLFYYQQVLHIPGYELKLPRPKKEKKLPTVLTMDECLQIFRVVDNPKHKLLLLIGYGAGLRVSEIVSLEWRDILFSEHKIHVRNAKGKKDRMVMLPFSIVSSLEYYRQLYQTQKYVFEGQFAGEPYSVGSVQAVMRDALKKSGLEKRATVHTLRHSFATHLLENGTDIRYIQKFLGHASIKTTTVYTHVSASAVNKIVSPLDRLADENHKKKLD
;
A
#
# COMPACT_ATOMS: atom_id res chain seq x y z
N MET A 1 9.53 21.32 -37.14
CA MET A 1 9.28 21.09 -35.70
C MET A 1 7.83 20.67 -35.54
N GLU A 2 7.59 19.43 -35.11
CA GLU A 2 6.22 18.91 -34.99
C GLU A 2 5.71 19.13 -33.56
N LEU A 3 4.73 20.03 -33.42
CA LEU A 3 4.04 20.28 -32.17
C LEU A 3 2.67 19.64 -32.24
N VAL A 4 2.51 18.52 -31.53
CA VAL A 4 1.30 17.72 -31.52
C VAL A 4 0.39 18.15 -30.38
N VAL A 5 -0.87 18.45 -30.69
CA VAL A 5 -1.89 18.82 -29.71
C VAL A 5 -2.89 17.71 -29.51
N ARG A 6 -3.21 17.45 -28.23
CA ARG A 6 -4.22 16.46 -27.80
C ARG A 6 -5.10 17.04 -26.71
N LYS A 7 -6.39 16.68 -26.71
CA LYS A 7 -7.29 16.95 -25.58
C LYS A 7 -6.92 15.99 -24.44
N ILE A 8 -6.61 16.54 -23.27
CA ILE A 8 -6.27 15.75 -22.07
C ILE A 8 -7.17 16.14 -20.90
N PHE A 9 -7.48 15.21 -20.00
CA PHE A 9 -8.13 15.53 -18.73
C PHE A 9 -7.06 15.65 -17.63
N HIS A 10 -6.92 16.84 -17.03
CA HIS A 10 -5.91 17.10 -16.01
C HIS A 10 -6.40 18.10 -14.97
N ARG A 11 -6.21 17.77 -13.68
CA ARG A 11 -6.66 18.55 -12.52
C ARG A 11 -8.16 18.89 -12.55
N GLY A 12 -9.00 17.91 -12.89
CA GLY A 12 -10.46 18.04 -12.84
C GLY A 12 -11.09 18.81 -14.00
N ALA A 13 -10.34 19.16 -15.04
CA ALA A 13 -10.85 19.84 -16.23
C ALA A 13 -10.15 19.35 -17.51
N TYR A 14 -10.82 19.51 -18.66
CA TYR A 14 -10.19 19.33 -19.96
C TYR A 14 -9.16 20.43 -20.22
N ARG A 15 -8.04 20.04 -20.83
CA ARG A 15 -6.90 20.90 -21.17
C ARG A 15 -6.41 20.57 -22.58
N ILE A 16 -5.73 21.54 -23.20
CA ILE A 16 -5.00 21.35 -24.46
C ILE A 16 -3.59 20.91 -24.06
N GLY A 17 -3.25 19.65 -24.31
CA GLY A 17 -1.90 19.10 -24.11
C GLY A 17 -1.04 19.28 -25.35
N LEU A 18 0.20 19.69 -25.15
CA LEU A 18 1.19 20.09 -26.16
C LEU A 18 2.42 19.19 -26.05
N PHE A 19 2.65 18.38 -27.09
CA PHE A 19 3.71 17.37 -27.16
C PHE A 19 4.70 17.75 -28.27
N PHE A 20 5.96 17.92 -27.91
CA PHE A 20 7.05 18.27 -28.82
C PHE A 20 8.38 17.80 -28.23
N GLU A 21 9.40 17.63 -29.07
CA GLU A 21 10.76 17.32 -28.61
C GLU A 21 11.36 18.49 -27.83
N ARG A 22 12.27 18.23 -26.88
CA ARG A 22 12.76 19.24 -25.92
C ARG A 22 13.48 20.40 -26.63
N ASP A 23 12.75 21.46 -26.91
CA ASP A 23 13.25 22.72 -27.44
C ASP A 23 13.06 23.83 -26.41
N TYR A 24 14.13 24.58 -26.13
CA TYR A 24 14.12 25.67 -25.16
C TYR A 24 13.34 26.90 -25.65
N SER A 25 13.38 27.20 -26.95
CA SER A 25 12.70 28.35 -27.55
C SER A 25 11.17 28.21 -27.43
N VAL A 26 10.66 27.02 -27.78
CA VAL A 26 9.23 26.72 -27.67
C VAL A 26 8.75 26.68 -26.23
N GLN A 27 9.57 26.22 -25.28
CA GLN A 27 9.22 26.29 -23.86
C GLN A 27 9.07 27.73 -23.35
N GLN A 28 9.90 28.66 -23.81
CA GLN A 28 9.78 30.07 -23.43
C GLN A 28 8.52 30.70 -24.03
N GLN A 29 8.22 30.43 -25.30
CA GLN A 29 6.98 30.88 -25.93
C GLN A 29 5.72 30.33 -25.24
N LEU A 30 5.75 29.05 -24.84
CA LEU A 30 4.65 28.41 -24.10
C LEU A 30 4.47 28.97 -22.69
N LYS A 31 5.55 29.30 -21.97
CA LYS A 31 5.45 30.00 -20.67
C LYS A 31 4.85 31.40 -20.83
N GLY A 32 5.18 32.11 -21.91
CA GLY A 32 4.66 33.45 -22.20
C GLY A 32 3.13 33.50 -22.34
N ILE A 33 2.51 32.40 -22.80
CA ILE A 33 1.05 32.27 -22.90
C ILE A 33 0.42 31.57 -21.68
N GLY A 34 1.17 31.38 -20.59
CA GLY A 34 0.67 30.77 -19.36
C GLY A 34 0.50 29.26 -19.40
N ALA A 35 1.12 28.54 -20.35
CA ALA A 35 1.12 27.09 -20.35
C ALA A 35 1.99 26.54 -19.20
N VAL A 36 1.59 25.40 -18.63
CA VAL A 36 2.26 24.76 -17.49
C VAL A 36 2.67 23.34 -17.84
N TYR A 37 3.83 22.89 -17.37
CA TYR A 37 4.26 21.51 -17.59
C TYR A 37 3.56 20.52 -16.65
N SER A 38 2.94 19.48 -17.23
CA SER A 38 2.38 18.34 -16.49
C SER A 38 3.40 17.21 -16.38
N LYS A 39 3.79 16.86 -15.15
CA LYS A 39 4.60 15.65 -14.90
C LYS A 39 3.84 14.36 -15.18
N THR A 40 2.51 14.36 -15.00
CA THR A 40 1.65 13.19 -15.17
C THR A 40 1.51 12.81 -16.65
N HIS A 41 1.25 13.80 -17.50
CA HIS A 41 1.03 13.61 -18.93
C HIS A 41 2.29 13.86 -19.78
N ARG A 42 3.42 14.19 -19.13
CA ARG A 42 4.73 14.48 -19.74
C ARG A 42 4.65 15.48 -20.91
N CYS A 43 3.78 16.48 -20.79
CA CYS A 43 3.51 17.50 -21.80
C CYS A 43 3.26 18.86 -21.18
N TRP A 44 3.36 19.92 -21.98
CA TRP A 44 2.86 21.24 -21.59
C TRP A 44 1.35 21.29 -21.78
N TYR A 45 0.63 22.02 -20.94
CA TYR A 45 -0.81 22.14 -21.09
C TYR A 45 -1.32 23.55 -20.78
N ILE A 46 -2.43 23.90 -21.43
CA ILE A 46 -3.16 25.16 -21.24
C ILE A 46 -4.67 24.88 -21.15
N SER A 47 -5.45 25.86 -20.69
CA SER A 47 -6.91 25.75 -20.58
C SER A 47 -7.57 25.38 -21.91
N TYR A 48 -8.56 24.49 -21.86
CA TYR A 48 -9.31 24.07 -23.04
C TYR A 48 -10.36 25.12 -23.41
N SER A 49 -9.99 26.03 -24.31
CA SER A 49 -10.86 27.09 -24.82
C SER A 49 -10.48 27.47 -26.26
N LYS A 50 -11.44 28.01 -27.01
CA LYS A 50 -11.25 28.48 -28.40
C LYS A 50 -10.19 29.58 -28.50
N GLU A 51 -10.14 30.49 -27.52
CA GLU A 51 -9.17 31.58 -27.44
C GLU A 51 -7.73 31.07 -27.33
N HIS A 52 -7.44 30.22 -26.34
CA HIS A 52 -6.12 29.62 -26.16
C HIS A 52 -5.68 28.77 -27.37
N TYR A 53 -6.60 28.06 -28.02
CA TYR A 53 -6.29 27.35 -29.27
C TYR A 53 -5.96 28.31 -30.43
N GLY A 54 -6.69 29.43 -30.54
CA GLY A 54 -6.40 30.47 -31.53
C GLY A 54 -5.03 31.10 -31.34
N VAL A 55 -4.63 31.36 -30.09
CA VAL A 55 -3.28 31.85 -29.75
C VAL A 55 -2.21 30.82 -30.12
N LEU A 56 -2.43 29.55 -29.80
CA LEU A 56 -1.50 28.46 -30.17
C LEU A 56 -1.34 28.32 -31.69
N LYS A 57 -2.42 28.43 -32.46
CA LYS A 57 -2.38 28.34 -33.93
C LYS A 57 -1.65 29.54 -34.56
N LYS A 58 -1.72 30.73 -33.94
CA LYS A 58 -0.94 31.91 -34.38
C LYS A 58 0.55 31.76 -34.10
N LEU A 59 0.91 31.23 -32.93
CA LEU A 59 2.32 31.03 -32.53
C LEU A 59 2.99 29.85 -33.23
N PHE A 60 2.22 28.79 -33.51
CA PHE A 60 2.71 27.56 -34.13
C PHE A 60 1.83 27.20 -35.35
N PRO A 61 2.15 27.70 -36.55
CA PRO A 61 1.35 27.46 -37.75
C PRO A 61 1.26 25.98 -38.16
N ASN A 62 2.31 25.21 -37.86
CA ASN A 62 2.46 23.79 -38.24
C ASN A 62 2.03 22.82 -37.10
N LEU A 63 0.98 23.19 -36.37
CA LEU A 63 0.46 22.42 -35.24
C LEU A 63 -0.37 21.22 -35.72
N ILE A 64 -0.02 20.03 -35.25
CA ILE A 64 -0.69 18.78 -35.64
C ILE A 64 -1.72 18.42 -34.57
N VAL A 65 -3.01 18.45 -34.92
CA VAL A 65 -4.06 17.98 -34.01
C VAL A 65 -4.17 16.47 -34.14
N ALA A 66 -3.74 15.75 -33.11
CA ALA A 66 -3.89 14.30 -33.09
C ALA A 66 -5.33 13.92 -32.73
N GLN A 67 -5.93 13.04 -33.53
CA GLN A 67 -7.24 12.45 -33.23
C GLN A 67 -7.17 11.61 -31.94
N PRO A 68 -8.25 11.53 -31.16
CA PRO A 68 -8.28 10.69 -29.97
C PRO A 68 -8.04 9.24 -30.36
N VAL A 69 -6.98 8.64 -29.80
CA VAL A 69 -6.74 7.20 -29.90
C VAL A 69 -7.82 6.52 -29.05
N ALA A 70 -8.65 5.68 -29.67
CA ALA A 70 -9.65 4.88 -28.96
C ALA A 70 -8.95 4.02 -27.90
N GLY A 71 -9.12 4.38 -26.62
CA GLY A 71 -8.47 3.71 -25.49
C GLY A 71 -8.23 4.58 -24.25
N GLU A 72 -8.36 5.90 -24.34
CA GLU A 72 -8.20 6.82 -23.20
C GLU A 72 -9.43 7.71 -22.95
N GLU A 73 -10.63 7.17 -23.11
CA GLU A 73 -11.83 7.76 -22.50
C GLU A 73 -12.18 6.96 -21.25
N SER A 74 -11.85 7.51 -20.07
CA SER A 74 -12.51 7.10 -18.83
C SER A 74 -13.96 7.57 -18.90
N SER A 75 -14.82 6.76 -19.50
CA SER A 75 -16.28 6.95 -19.47
C SER A 75 -16.76 6.76 -18.03
N ARG A 76 -16.98 7.89 -17.34
CA ARG A 76 -18.15 8.07 -16.48
C ARG A 76 -18.92 9.17 -17.17
N ASP A 77 -19.93 8.79 -17.93
CA ASP A 77 -21.18 9.53 -18.20
C ASP A 77 -21.95 8.71 -19.23
N LEU A 78 -22.96 7.97 -18.77
CA LEU A 78 -24.02 7.42 -19.61
C LEU A 78 -25.26 8.31 -19.40
N PRO A 79 -25.83 8.91 -20.45
CA PRO A 79 -27.24 9.24 -20.49
C PRO A 79 -28.05 8.13 -21.20
N PRO A 80 -29.39 8.17 -21.10
CA PRO A 80 -30.22 6.98 -20.98
C PRO A 80 -30.83 6.46 -22.30
N ILE A 81 -31.16 5.16 -22.26
CA ILE A 81 -32.36 4.51 -22.82
C ILE A 81 -32.64 4.64 -24.34
N ALA A 82 -32.52 3.47 -24.98
CA ALA A 82 -33.41 2.84 -25.96
C ALA A 82 -33.36 3.15 -27.48
N LYS A 83 -33.47 2.01 -28.18
CA LYS A 83 -34.25 1.65 -29.39
C LYS A 83 -33.54 1.53 -30.75
N SER A 84 -33.88 0.38 -31.36
CA SER A 84 -34.02 0.07 -32.80
C SER A 84 -32.72 -0.05 -33.61
N GLU A 85 -32.59 -0.83 -34.68
CA GLU A 85 -33.29 -1.94 -35.35
C GLU A 85 -32.43 -2.18 -36.61
N ARG A 86 -32.18 -3.46 -36.99
CA ARG A 86 -31.91 -3.92 -38.38
C ARG A 86 -30.59 -3.39 -39.00
N GLN A 87 -29.96 -3.99 -40.02
CA GLN A 87 -30.32 -5.05 -40.97
C GLN A 87 -29.04 -5.68 -41.54
N LEU A 88 -29.20 -6.89 -42.10
CA LEU A 88 -28.24 -7.66 -42.89
C LEU A 88 -27.66 -6.90 -44.11
N GLY A 89 -26.50 -7.37 -44.58
CA GLY A 89 -26.01 -7.12 -45.94
C GLY A 89 -24.70 -7.88 -46.26
N SER A 90 -24.85 -9.08 -46.83
CA SER A 90 -23.95 -9.72 -47.82
C SER A 90 -23.79 -8.81 -49.05
N SER A 91 -22.83 -8.88 -49.98
CA SER A 91 -21.82 -9.84 -50.46
C SER A 91 -21.01 -9.10 -51.54
N GLU A 92 -19.78 -9.54 -51.87
CA GLU A 92 -19.42 -10.08 -53.19
C GLU A 92 -17.91 -10.18 -53.44
N ASN A 93 -17.58 -11.29 -54.11
CA ASN A 93 -16.28 -11.86 -54.45
C ASN A 93 -15.66 -11.24 -55.70
N MET A 94 -14.36 -11.46 -55.91
CA MET A 94 -13.88 -11.96 -57.21
C MET A 94 -12.60 -12.83 -57.08
N ASN A 95 -12.78 -14.10 -57.50
CA ASN A 95 -11.93 -15.00 -58.30
C ASN A 95 -10.59 -15.60 -57.79
N ASN A 96 -10.66 -16.88 -57.33
CA ASN A 96 -10.10 -18.16 -57.84
C ASN A 96 -8.62 -18.30 -58.33
N PRO A 97 -8.03 -19.52 -58.43
CA PRO A 97 -8.01 -20.69 -57.52
C PRO A 97 -6.62 -21.38 -57.33
N ASP A 98 -6.57 -22.26 -56.32
CA ASP A 98 -5.74 -23.47 -56.09
C ASP A 98 -4.32 -23.45 -55.47
N HIS A 99 -4.36 -23.68 -54.15
CA HIS A 99 -3.56 -24.56 -53.28
C HIS A 99 -2.11 -24.21 -52.88
N ILE A 100 -1.92 -23.80 -51.61
CA ILE A 100 -1.62 -24.71 -50.48
C ILE A 100 -1.87 -23.99 -49.15
N THR A 101 -2.69 -24.62 -48.32
CA THR A 101 -3.02 -24.31 -46.94
C THR A 101 -1.81 -24.53 -46.01
N LYS A 102 -1.34 -23.49 -45.33
CA LYS A 102 -0.84 -23.60 -43.94
C LYS A 102 -1.31 -22.39 -43.15
N LYS A 103 -2.41 -22.56 -42.40
CA LYS A 103 -2.74 -21.70 -41.25
C LYS A 103 -1.55 -21.79 -40.28
N THR A 104 -0.71 -20.77 -40.22
CA THR A 104 0.26 -20.64 -39.14
C THR A 104 -0.53 -20.31 -37.88
N LEU A 105 -0.58 -21.23 -36.90
CA LEU A 105 -1.26 -21.00 -35.63
C LEU A 105 -0.59 -19.82 -34.90
N LEU A 106 -1.35 -18.99 -34.18
CA LEU A 106 -0.81 -17.88 -33.37
C LEU A 106 0.29 -18.37 -32.40
N ALA A 107 0.17 -19.62 -31.94
CA ALA A 107 1.15 -20.34 -31.15
C ALA A 107 2.58 -20.32 -31.73
N ASP A 108 2.73 -20.51 -33.05
CA ASP A 108 4.03 -20.55 -33.72
C ASP A 108 4.69 -19.16 -33.73
N LYS A 109 3.89 -18.09 -33.84
CA LYS A 109 4.37 -16.71 -33.76
C LYS A 109 4.78 -16.31 -32.35
N LEU A 110 4.12 -16.89 -31.34
CA LEU A 110 4.38 -16.60 -29.93
C LEU A 110 5.62 -17.32 -29.37
N ARG A 111 6.18 -18.32 -30.07
CA ARG A 111 7.27 -19.17 -29.55
C ARG A 111 6.96 -19.66 -28.12
N LEU A 112 5.77 -20.26 -27.94
CA LEU A 112 5.37 -20.82 -26.66
C LEU A 112 6.40 -21.85 -26.19
N ALA A 113 6.84 -21.72 -24.95
CA ALA A 113 7.67 -22.73 -24.30
C ALA A 113 7.15 -23.00 -22.89
N LEU A 114 6.76 -24.23 -22.62
CA LEU A 114 6.41 -24.68 -21.27
C LEU A 114 7.71 -24.98 -20.52
N LEU A 115 7.81 -24.47 -19.30
CA LEU A 115 8.93 -24.68 -18.38
C LEU A 115 8.49 -25.63 -17.26
N PRO A 116 9.45 -26.20 -16.49
CA PRO A 116 9.11 -27.04 -15.35
C PRO A 116 8.10 -26.35 -14.41
N ASN A 117 7.11 -27.11 -13.98
CA ASN A 117 6.03 -26.60 -13.13
C ASN A 117 6.57 -26.08 -11.80
N LEU A 118 5.92 -25.05 -11.27
CA LEU A 118 6.34 -24.34 -10.08
C LEU A 118 5.28 -24.42 -8.99
N GLY A 119 5.33 -25.46 -8.16
CA GLY A 119 4.33 -25.69 -7.12
C GLY A 119 2.94 -25.76 -7.76
N LYS A 120 2.01 -24.87 -7.39
CA LYS A 120 0.66 -24.82 -7.97
C LYS A 120 0.56 -24.10 -9.33
N TYR A 121 1.66 -23.81 -10.01
CA TYR A 121 1.67 -23.04 -11.25
C TYR A 121 2.31 -23.77 -12.42
N TRP A 122 1.71 -23.74 -13.61
CA TRP A 122 2.44 -23.92 -14.87
C TRP A 122 3.27 -22.68 -15.14
N VAL A 123 4.51 -22.88 -15.58
CA VAL A 123 5.39 -21.78 -15.97
C VAL A 123 5.59 -21.83 -17.47
N PHE A 124 5.40 -20.71 -18.15
CA PHE A 124 5.58 -20.67 -19.60
C PHE A 124 6.17 -19.33 -20.06
N LYS A 125 6.86 -19.38 -21.19
CA LYS A 125 7.40 -18.21 -21.90
C LYS A 125 6.66 -18.01 -23.20
N ILE A 126 6.44 -16.74 -23.53
CA ILE A 126 5.96 -16.30 -24.84
C ILE A 126 6.76 -15.08 -25.29
N ARG A 127 6.89 -14.91 -26.60
CA ARG A 127 7.32 -13.67 -27.21
C ARG A 127 6.29 -12.58 -26.92
N TYR A 128 6.77 -11.38 -26.61
CA TYR A 128 5.91 -10.28 -26.27
C TYR A 128 5.02 -9.87 -27.45
N VAL A 129 3.70 -9.97 -27.26
CA VAL A 129 2.67 -9.47 -28.16
C VAL A 129 1.63 -8.72 -27.33
N GLN A 130 1.52 -7.41 -27.51
CA GLN A 130 0.75 -6.52 -26.62
C GLN A 130 -0.69 -6.98 -26.40
N ALA A 131 -1.39 -7.40 -27.46
CA ALA A 131 -2.78 -7.86 -27.39
C ALA A 131 -2.94 -9.10 -26.49
N VAL A 132 -2.11 -10.12 -26.72
CA VAL A 132 -2.10 -11.37 -25.94
C VAL A 132 -1.73 -11.10 -24.49
N VAL A 133 -0.71 -10.26 -24.24
CA VAL A 133 -0.27 -9.91 -22.88
C VAL A 133 -1.36 -9.18 -22.10
N ASN A 134 -2.12 -8.29 -22.76
CA ASN A 134 -3.24 -7.60 -22.12
C ASN A 134 -4.35 -8.59 -21.71
N GLN A 135 -4.66 -9.57 -22.55
CA GLN A 135 -5.62 -10.62 -22.24
C GLN A 135 -5.14 -11.55 -21.12
N LEU A 136 -3.87 -11.98 -21.15
CA LEU A 136 -3.28 -12.81 -20.09
C LEU A 136 -3.35 -12.15 -18.71
N LYS A 137 -3.16 -10.83 -18.62
CA LYS A 137 -3.25 -10.08 -17.36
C LYS A 137 -4.65 -10.02 -16.76
N LEU A 138 -5.68 -10.25 -17.57
CA LEU A 138 -7.08 -10.28 -17.12
C LEU A 138 -7.49 -11.64 -16.55
N VAL A 139 -6.74 -12.71 -16.85
CA VAL A 139 -7.05 -14.06 -16.36
C VAL A 139 -6.68 -14.18 -14.88
N LYS A 140 -7.69 -14.36 -14.02
CA LYS A 140 -7.51 -14.60 -12.58
C LYS A 140 -6.71 -15.89 -12.37
N GLY A 141 -5.52 -15.78 -11.79
CA GLY A 141 -4.61 -16.91 -11.59
C GLY A 141 -3.39 -16.94 -12.51
N VAL A 142 -3.25 -15.95 -13.41
CA VAL A 142 -2.06 -15.75 -14.25
C VAL A 142 -1.25 -14.55 -13.75
N TYR A 143 0.06 -14.72 -13.64
CA TYR A 143 0.97 -13.74 -13.05
C TYR A 143 2.21 -13.58 -13.93
N TRP A 144 2.67 -12.34 -14.11
CA TRP A 144 3.96 -12.07 -14.73
C TRP A 144 5.06 -12.02 -13.66
N HIS A 145 6.13 -12.78 -13.86
CA HIS A 145 7.31 -12.74 -13.01
C HIS A 145 8.42 -11.92 -13.68
N SER A 146 8.67 -10.71 -13.17
CA SER A 146 9.59 -9.75 -13.80
C SER A 146 11.06 -10.21 -13.84
N THR A 147 11.55 -10.86 -12.78
CA THR A 147 12.95 -11.30 -12.70
C THR A 147 13.31 -12.36 -13.75
N TYR A 148 12.48 -13.40 -13.88
CA TYR A 148 12.75 -14.52 -14.79
C TYR A 148 12.13 -14.34 -16.18
N LYS A 149 11.34 -13.27 -16.35
CA LYS A 149 10.62 -12.93 -17.58
C LYS A 149 9.75 -14.10 -18.06
N VAL A 150 8.95 -14.65 -17.15
CA VAL A 150 8.05 -15.80 -17.37
C VAL A 150 6.63 -15.47 -16.92
N TYR A 151 5.65 -16.17 -17.50
CA TYR A 151 4.28 -16.22 -16.99
C TYR A 151 4.11 -17.43 -16.09
N MET A 152 3.34 -17.24 -15.02
CA MET A 152 2.95 -18.28 -14.08
C MET A 152 1.44 -18.39 -14.07
N ALA A 153 0.89 -19.55 -14.39
CA ALA A 153 -0.54 -19.81 -14.46
C ALA A 153 -0.94 -20.85 -13.43
N MET A 154 -1.95 -20.58 -12.62
CA MET A 154 -2.41 -21.52 -11.60
C MET A 154 -2.91 -22.82 -12.25
N ARG A 155 -2.44 -23.97 -11.78
CA ARG A 155 -2.82 -25.31 -12.25
C ARG A 155 -4.28 -25.58 -11.88
N HIS A 156 -5.19 -25.16 -12.74
CA HIS A 156 -6.63 -25.30 -12.54
C HIS A 156 -7.34 -25.41 -13.91
N PRO A 157 -8.36 -26.27 -14.07
CA PRO A 157 -9.05 -26.47 -15.35
C PRO A 157 -9.55 -25.18 -16.00
N LYS A 158 -10.26 -24.33 -15.22
CA LYS A 158 -10.73 -23.01 -15.69
C LYS A 158 -9.61 -22.07 -16.18
N VAL A 159 -8.42 -22.17 -15.59
CA VAL A 159 -7.27 -21.34 -15.99
C VAL A 159 -6.65 -21.90 -17.26
N LYS A 160 -6.54 -23.23 -17.40
CA LYS A 160 -6.13 -23.90 -18.64
C LYS A 160 -7.01 -23.50 -19.80
N GLU A 161 -8.33 -23.68 -19.69
CA GLU A 161 -9.27 -23.34 -20.78
C GLU A 161 -9.16 -21.87 -21.21
N ALA A 162 -9.02 -20.95 -20.26
CA ALA A 162 -8.87 -19.52 -20.55
C ALA A 162 -7.55 -19.23 -21.28
N LEU A 163 -6.46 -19.85 -20.87
CA LEU A 163 -5.14 -19.67 -21.48
C LEU A 163 -5.06 -20.29 -22.87
N GLU A 164 -5.55 -21.51 -23.03
CA GLU A 164 -5.57 -22.23 -24.31
C GLU A 164 -6.40 -21.47 -25.36
N ARG A 165 -7.51 -20.86 -24.94
CA ARG A 165 -8.30 -19.95 -25.79
C ARG A 165 -7.54 -18.69 -26.19
N ILE A 166 -6.84 -18.04 -25.26
CA ILE A 166 -6.08 -16.79 -25.52
C ILE A 166 -4.86 -17.04 -26.39
N LEU A 167 -4.19 -18.18 -26.19
CA LEU A 167 -2.95 -18.54 -26.89
C LEU A 167 -3.22 -19.29 -28.21
N GLU A 168 -4.49 -19.58 -28.49
CA GLU A 168 -4.96 -20.37 -29.65
C GLU A 168 -4.22 -21.72 -29.77
N VAL A 169 -4.08 -22.41 -28.64
CA VAL A 169 -3.45 -23.74 -28.55
C VAL A 169 -4.43 -24.73 -27.93
N SER A 170 -4.36 -25.99 -28.33
CA SER A 170 -5.10 -27.09 -27.71
C SER A 170 -4.13 -28.01 -26.97
N SER A 171 -4.45 -28.37 -25.72
CA SER A 171 -3.68 -29.35 -24.92
C SER A 171 -2.21 -28.95 -24.67
N PHE A 172 -1.92 -27.65 -24.55
CA PHE A 172 -0.57 -27.17 -24.26
C PHE A 172 -0.21 -27.30 -22.78
N PHE A 173 -1.20 -27.13 -21.88
CA PHE A 173 -0.98 -27.29 -20.45
C PHE A 173 -1.35 -28.71 -20.00
N PRO A 174 -0.47 -29.39 -19.23
CA PRO A 174 -0.74 -30.75 -18.74
C PRO A 174 -1.98 -30.82 -17.83
N GLU A 175 -2.49 -32.03 -17.64
CA GLU A 175 -3.61 -32.31 -16.72
C GLU A 175 -3.15 -32.67 -15.30
N ASP A 176 -1.97 -32.16 -14.92
CA ASP A 176 -1.26 -32.46 -13.69
C ASP A 176 -1.78 -31.66 -12.48
N TYR A 177 -3.04 -31.23 -12.49
CA TYR A 177 -3.61 -30.31 -11.50
C TYR A 177 -3.52 -30.84 -10.05
N LEU A 178 -3.38 -32.16 -9.88
CA LEU A 178 -3.30 -32.88 -8.61
C LEU A 178 -1.91 -33.41 -8.28
N GLU A 179 -0.93 -33.28 -9.18
CA GLU A 179 0.43 -33.78 -8.92
C GLU A 179 1.14 -32.88 -7.92
N LYS A 180 1.59 -33.47 -6.79
CA LYS A 180 2.38 -32.79 -5.76
C LYS A 180 3.71 -32.28 -6.32
N GLU A 181 4.31 -31.33 -5.60
CA GLU A 181 5.47 -30.53 -6.03
C GLU A 181 6.53 -31.35 -6.79
N VAL A 182 7.09 -30.75 -7.85
CA VAL A 182 8.24 -31.28 -8.57
C VAL A 182 9.34 -31.63 -7.56
N VAL A 183 9.76 -32.89 -7.60
CA VAL A 183 10.88 -33.40 -6.81
C VAL A 183 12.16 -32.92 -7.48
N PHE A 184 13.01 -32.19 -6.76
CA PHE A 184 14.28 -31.68 -7.28
C PHE A 184 15.43 -32.57 -6.82
N GLU A 185 15.43 -33.82 -7.28
CA GLU A 185 16.47 -34.79 -6.95
C GLU A 185 17.85 -34.32 -7.45
N GLY A 186 18.87 -34.43 -6.58
CA GLY A 186 20.26 -34.10 -6.90
C GLY A 186 20.64 -32.62 -6.81
N LYS A 187 19.77 -31.74 -6.31
CA LYS A 187 20.09 -30.32 -6.05
C LYS A 187 20.23 -30.06 -4.56
N SER A 188 21.25 -29.31 -4.17
CA SER A 188 21.52 -28.99 -2.77
C SER A 188 21.51 -27.49 -2.47
N ILE A 189 21.02 -27.14 -1.28
CA ILE A 189 21.26 -25.86 -0.63
C ILE A 189 22.52 -26.03 0.20
N VAL A 190 23.51 -25.15 0.02
CA VAL A 190 24.77 -25.20 0.77
C VAL A 190 24.76 -24.12 1.84
N LEU A 191 25.04 -24.50 3.10
CA LEU A 191 25.13 -23.59 4.23
C LEU A 191 26.59 -23.40 4.63
N ARG A 192 27.04 -22.15 4.77
CA ARG A 192 28.41 -21.80 5.15
C ARG A 192 28.43 -20.78 6.29
N VAL A 193 29.56 -20.74 6.98
CA VAL A 193 29.82 -19.71 8.01
C VAL A 193 29.91 -18.33 7.36
N HIS A 194 29.44 -17.32 8.07
CA HIS A 194 29.66 -15.93 7.68
C HIS A 194 30.94 -15.43 8.37
N PRO A 195 31.99 -15.04 7.62
CA PRO A 195 33.33 -14.83 8.18
C PRO A 195 33.42 -13.60 9.10
N GLU A 196 32.57 -12.60 8.91
CA GLU A 196 32.62 -11.33 9.66
C GLU A 196 31.64 -11.26 10.83
N ASP A 197 30.61 -12.10 10.84
CA ASP A 197 29.52 -12.03 11.84
C ASP A 197 28.92 -13.41 12.06
N SER A 198 29.30 -14.04 13.18
CA SER A 198 28.85 -15.38 13.58
C SER A 198 27.35 -15.46 13.88
N LYS A 199 26.63 -14.34 13.90
CA LYS A 199 25.16 -14.33 14.00
C LYS A 199 24.47 -14.75 12.70
N TRP A 200 25.19 -14.77 11.58
CA TRP A 200 24.63 -15.11 10.27
C TRP A 200 25.24 -16.39 9.72
N MET A 201 24.46 -17.11 8.93
CA MET A 201 24.92 -18.17 8.04
C MET A 201 24.66 -17.77 6.59
N GLU A 202 25.60 -18.09 5.73
CA GLU A 202 25.47 -17.92 4.28
C GLU A 202 24.73 -19.12 3.70
N VAL A 203 23.67 -18.87 2.94
CA VAL A 203 22.78 -19.87 2.35
C VAL A 203 22.84 -19.73 0.84
N TYR A 204 23.54 -20.65 0.20
CA TYR A 204 23.69 -20.75 -1.24
C TYR A 204 22.58 -21.62 -1.80
N VAL A 205 21.76 -21.03 -2.65
CA VAL A 205 20.54 -21.63 -3.17
C VAL A 205 20.73 -21.93 -4.66
N PRO A 206 20.37 -23.13 -5.14
CA PRO A 206 20.44 -23.43 -6.57
C PRO A 206 19.61 -22.45 -7.39
N ASP A 207 19.92 -22.27 -8.67
CA ASP A 207 19.20 -21.36 -9.58
C ASP A 207 17.84 -21.93 -10.00
N ILE A 208 17.01 -22.21 -8.99
CA ILE A 208 15.67 -22.76 -9.10
C ILE A 208 14.73 -21.78 -8.43
N LEU A 209 13.75 -21.32 -9.19
CA LEU A 209 12.80 -20.31 -8.76
C LEU A 209 12.05 -20.71 -7.48
N VAL A 210 11.58 -21.96 -7.38
CA VAL A 210 10.84 -22.45 -6.20
C VAL A 210 11.69 -22.28 -4.96
N VAL A 211 12.95 -22.71 -5.05
CA VAL A 211 13.85 -22.81 -3.92
C VAL A 211 14.21 -21.41 -3.43
N ARG A 212 14.53 -20.50 -4.35
CA ARG A 212 14.77 -19.10 -4.04
C ARG A 212 13.56 -18.43 -3.38
N GLU A 213 12.36 -18.65 -3.90
CA GLU A 213 11.14 -18.07 -3.33
C GLU A 213 10.78 -18.68 -1.97
N LYS A 214 11.05 -19.97 -1.75
CA LYS A 214 10.90 -20.60 -0.43
C LYS A 214 11.93 -20.06 0.57
N VAL A 215 13.20 -19.91 0.18
CA VAL A 215 14.23 -19.30 1.04
C VAL A 215 13.88 -17.86 1.38
N LYS A 216 13.41 -17.06 0.42
CA LYS A 216 12.94 -15.67 0.68
C LYS A 216 11.76 -15.58 1.64
N ARG A 217 11.08 -16.68 1.95
CA ARG A 217 9.96 -16.76 2.92
C ARG A 217 10.41 -17.21 4.31
N LEU A 218 11.69 -17.50 4.52
CA LEU A 218 12.25 -17.75 5.84
C LEU A 218 12.45 -16.43 6.59
N SER A 219 12.31 -16.45 7.91
CA SER A 219 12.37 -15.24 8.72
C SER A 219 13.75 -14.56 8.63
N MET A 220 13.75 -13.22 8.58
CA MET A 220 14.96 -12.39 8.65
C MET A 220 16.00 -12.61 7.53
N VAL A 221 15.59 -13.18 6.39
CA VAL A 221 16.46 -13.40 5.22
C VAL A 221 16.89 -12.09 4.59
N ARG A 222 18.17 -12.01 4.22
CA ARG A 222 18.75 -10.92 3.41
C ARG A 222 19.43 -11.50 2.19
N TYR A 223 19.54 -10.72 1.12
CA TYR A 223 20.36 -11.10 -0.02
C TYR A 223 21.63 -10.25 -0.04
N SER A 224 22.79 -10.90 -0.01
CA SER A 224 24.08 -10.24 -0.19
C SER A 224 24.42 -10.23 -1.67
N LYS A 225 24.44 -9.04 -2.28
CA LYS A 225 24.88 -8.91 -3.68
C LYS A 225 26.36 -9.22 -3.86
N ILE A 226 27.18 -8.89 -2.86
CA ILE A 226 28.64 -9.08 -2.88
C ILE A 226 28.97 -10.57 -2.88
N ARG A 227 28.30 -11.33 -2.01
CA ARG A 227 28.54 -12.77 -1.82
C ARG A 227 27.61 -13.66 -2.67
N SER A 228 26.67 -13.06 -3.39
CA SER A 228 25.65 -13.73 -4.21
C SER A 228 24.85 -14.82 -3.48
N CYS A 229 24.66 -14.67 -2.16
CA CYS A 229 23.99 -15.65 -1.30
C CYS A 229 22.90 -15.00 -0.43
N TYR A 230 22.07 -15.84 0.19
CA TYR A 230 21.14 -15.39 1.21
C TYR A 230 21.79 -15.44 2.59
N LEU A 231 21.60 -14.42 3.42
CA LEU A 231 22.05 -14.40 4.81
C LEU A 231 20.85 -14.70 5.71
N LEU A 232 20.96 -15.73 6.52
CA LEU A 232 19.94 -16.14 7.50
C LEU A 232 20.56 -16.11 8.91
N PRO A 233 19.78 -15.83 9.98
CA PRO A 233 20.29 -15.94 11.34
C PRO A 233 20.78 -17.36 11.63
N ALA A 234 21.99 -17.49 12.18
CA ALA A 234 22.60 -18.76 12.59
C ALA A 234 21.98 -19.27 13.90
N THR A 235 20.69 -19.62 13.86
CA THR A 235 19.93 -20.16 14.99
C THR A 235 19.41 -21.56 14.67
N PRO A 236 19.27 -22.44 15.68
CA PRO A 236 18.68 -23.78 15.47
C PRO A 236 17.28 -23.72 14.87
N GLN A 237 16.46 -22.75 15.30
CA GLN A 237 15.09 -22.56 14.82
C GLN A 237 15.01 -22.25 13.33
N VAL A 238 15.92 -21.41 12.82
CA VAL A 238 15.94 -21.04 11.40
C VAL A 238 16.48 -22.21 10.55
N TYR A 239 17.45 -22.95 11.08
CA TYR A 239 17.97 -24.16 10.45
C TYR A 239 16.90 -25.26 10.35
N GLU A 240 16.19 -25.55 11.43
CA GLU A 240 15.05 -26.48 11.46
C GLU A 240 13.94 -26.06 10.50
N ALA A 241 13.60 -24.76 10.45
CA ALA A 241 12.63 -24.24 9.49
C ALA A 241 13.09 -24.46 8.04
N LEU A 242 14.39 -24.30 7.77
CA LEU A 242 14.96 -24.55 6.44
C LEU A 242 14.84 -26.04 6.06
N LEU A 243 15.18 -26.96 6.96
CA LEU A 243 14.98 -28.41 6.76
C LEU A 243 13.51 -28.74 6.45
N LEU A 244 12.60 -28.29 7.31
CA LEU A 244 11.17 -28.57 7.19
C LEU A 244 10.57 -28.01 5.88
N HIS A 245 11.03 -26.85 5.42
CA HIS A 245 10.51 -26.23 4.20
C HIS A 245 10.94 -26.94 2.90
N PHE A 246 12.04 -27.68 2.93
CA PHE A 246 12.65 -28.29 1.74
C PHE A 246 12.63 -29.82 1.73
N GLU A 247 12.34 -30.46 2.87
CA GLU A 247 12.08 -31.91 2.96
C GLU A 247 11.08 -32.40 1.90
N PRO A 248 9.90 -31.77 1.71
CA PRO A 248 8.92 -32.22 0.72
C PRO A 248 9.41 -32.17 -0.73
N ASN A 249 10.46 -31.40 -1.01
CA ASN A 249 11.03 -31.24 -2.36
C ASN A 249 12.22 -32.15 -2.66
N ARG A 250 12.64 -32.99 -1.69
CA ARG A 250 13.87 -33.79 -1.74
C ARG A 250 15.13 -32.98 -2.10
N ILE A 251 15.17 -31.71 -1.70
CA ILE A 251 16.36 -30.88 -1.86
C ILE A 251 17.29 -31.18 -0.69
N LEU A 252 18.51 -31.59 -0.99
CA LEU A 252 19.51 -31.88 0.04
C LEU A 252 20.00 -30.57 0.65
N ILE A 253 20.19 -30.54 1.96
CA ILE A 253 20.80 -29.40 2.65
C ILE A 253 22.19 -29.84 3.10
N ALA A 254 23.21 -29.35 2.38
CA ALA A 254 24.61 -29.60 2.71
C ALA A 254 25.06 -28.52 3.70
N SER A 255 25.21 -28.89 4.97
CA SER A 255 25.69 -27.99 6.01
C SER A 255 27.20 -28.08 6.15
N GLU A 256 27.93 -27.02 5.78
CA GLU A 256 29.36 -26.83 6.05
C GLU A 256 29.58 -26.00 7.33
N LEU A 257 28.57 -25.96 8.22
CA LEU A 257 28.65 -25.23 9.49
C LEU A 257 29.36 -26.06 10.56
N PRO A 258 30.32 -25.47 11.32
CA PRO A 258 30.95 -26.14 12.46
C PRO A 258 29.93 -26.55 13.53
N GLU A 259 30.24 -27.60 14.27
CA GLU A 259 29.48 -27.98 15.46
C GLU A 259 29.41 -26.81 16.44
N GLY A 260 28.20 -26.51 16.92
CA GLY A 260 27.96 -25.39 17.83
C GLY A 260 27.85 -24.01 17.19
N TYR A 261 27.99 -23.85 15.86
CA TYR A 261 27.83 -22.54 15.20
C TYR A 261 26.42 -21.94 15.36
N LEU A 262 25.41 -22.81 15.45
CA LEU A 262 24.02 -22.41 15.64
C LEU A 262 23.73 -22.13 17.12
N HIS A 263 23.34 -20.89 17.44
CA HIS A 263 23.03 -20.52 18.82
C HIS A 263 21.70 -19.76 18.96
N LYS A 264 20.95 -20.02 20.03
CA LYS A 264 19.72 -19.27 20.36
C LYS A 264 19.96 -17.77 20.57
N ARG A 265 21.16 -17.36 21.00
CA ARG A 265 21.55 -15.94 21.16
C ARG A 265 21.70 -15.18 19.84
N ASN A 266 21.83 -15.89 18.71
CA ASN A 266 21.99 -15.29 17.39
C ASN A 266 20.65 -14.80 16.80
N VAL A 267 19.54 -14.88 17.56
CA VAL A 267 18.27 -14.27 17.18
C VAL A 267 18.48 -12.77 17.01
N VAL A 268 18.32 -12.31 15.77
CA VAL A 268 18.54 -10.91 15.43
C VAL A 268 17.38 -10.09 15.99
N ASN A 269 17.69 -9.09 16.83
CA ASN A 269 16.67 -8.17 17.30
C ASN A 269 16.24 -7.25 16.15
N ARG A 270 15.07 -7.50 15.56
CA ARG A 270 14.52 -6.70 14.44
C ARG A 270 14.48 -5.20 14.75
N LYS A 271 14.15 -4.82 15.99
CA LYS A 271 14.14 -3.41 16.41
C LYS A 271 15.55 -2.83 16.36
N GLN A 272 16.54 -3.52 16.90
CA GLN A 272 17.94 -3.09 16.85
C GLN A 272 18.45 -2.97 15.42
N LEU A 273 18.06 -3.92 14.57
CA LEU A 273 18.47 -3.97 13.17
C LEU A 273 17.88 -2.82 12.34
N ASP A 274 16.57 -2.58 12.47
CA ASP A 274 15.89 -1.46 11.82
C ASP A 274 16.46 -0.13 12.27
N LEU A 275 16.83 -0.02 13.56
CA LEU A 275 17.47 1.17 14.13
C LEU A 275 18.87 1.40 13.56
N SER A 276 19.71 0.37 13.53
CA SER A 276 21.06 0.46 12.94
C SER A 276 21.01 0.84 11.46
N GLN A 277 20.10 0.25 10.70
CA GLN A 277 19.87 0.64 9.30
C GLN A 277 19.36 2.07 9.16
N THR A 278 18.46 2.52 10.04
CA THR A 278 17.95 3.89 10.01
C THR A 278 19.07 4.88 10.31
N LYS A 279 19.91 4.60 11.32
CA LYS A 279 21.07 5.41 11.69
C LYS A 279 22.07 5.50 10.52
N SER A 280 22.42 4.37 9.91
CA SER A 280 23.33 4.30 8.75
C SER A 280 22.81 5.12 7.57
N ARG A 281 21.54 4.95 7.19
CA ARG A 281 20.90 5.72 6.10
C ARG A 281 20.82 7.22 6.37
N LEU A 282 20.70 7.62 7.63
CA LEU A 282 20.69 9.03 7.99
C LEU A 282 22.10 9.63 7.83
N PHE A 283 23.16 8.91 8.22
CA PHE A 283 24.54 9.38 8.03
C PHE A 283 24.96 9.47 6.56
N GLU A 284 24.53 8.54 5.72
CA GLU A 284 24.75 8.62 4.26
C GLU A 284 24.16 9.89 3.62
N GLN A 285 23.17 10.53 4.26
CA GLN A 285 22.47 11.71 3.73
C GLN A 285 23.03 13.04 4.25
N VAL A 286 24.09 13.01 5.06
CA VAL A 286 24.55 14.17 5.86
C VAL A 286 26.07 14.31 5.74
N PRO A 287 26.60 15.53 5.56
CA PRO A 287 28.04 15.77 5.66
C PRO A 287 28.59 15.38 7.04
N GLU A 288 29.86 14.99 7.11
CA GLU A 288 30.51 14.56 8.37
C GLU A 288 30.35 15.60 9.49
N ALA A 289 30.43 16.89 9.17
CA ALA A 289 30.25 18.00 10.11
C ALA A 289 28.90 17.97 10.86
N ALA A 290 27.85 17.37 10.28
CA ALA A 290 26.52 17.28 10.89
C ALA A 290 26.17 15.88 11.44
N HIS A 291 27.10 14.92 11.38
CA HIS A 291 26.91 13.60 11.99
C HIS A 291 26.71 13.69 13.51
N GLY A 292 27.41 14.62 14.17
CA GLY A 292 27.25 14.86 15.61
C GLY A 292 25.82 15.26 16.00
N TYR A 293 25.21 16.19 15.25
CA TYR A 293 23.86 16.68 15.53
C TYR A 293 22.80 15.59 15.35
N ILE A 294 22.90 14.83 14.26
CA ILE A 294 21.97 13.72 14.01
C ILE A 294 22.14 12.60 15.03
N SER A 295 23.39 12.30 15.42
CA SER A 295 23.67 11.30 16.47
C SER A 295 23.02 11.72 17.79
N GLY A 296 23.21 12.96 18.23
CA GLY A 296 22.58 13.48 19.44
C GLY A 296 21.06 13.36 19.44
N MET A 297 20.42 13.69 18.31
CA MET A 297 18.97 13.52 18.13
C MET A 297 18.53 12.05 18.26
N VAL A 298 19.18 11.15 17.52
CA VAL A 298 18.83 9.73 17.46
C VAL A 298 19.08 9.06 18.80
N ASP A 299 20.24 9.30 19.42
CA ASP A 299 20.66 8.67 20.66
C ASP A 299 19.74 9.11 21.83
N MET A 300 19.36 10.40 21.89
CA MET A 300 18.41 10.88 22.90
C MET A 300 16.99 10.30 22.71
N LEU A 301 16.50 10.22 21.46
CA LEU A 301 15.21 9.57 21.17
C LEU A 301 15.21 8.10 21.59
N LEU A 302 16.33 7.40 21.41
CA LEU A 302 16.49 6.00 21.82
C LEU A 302 16.57 5.85 23.34
N ALA A 303 17.33 6.71 24.02
CA ALA A 303 17.45 6.73 25.47
C ALA A 303 16.09 6.92 26.15
N LEU A 304 15.25 7.81 25.59
CA LEU A 304 13.88 8.05 26.04
C LEU A 304 12.86 7.00 25.55
N ASN A 305 13.33 5.95 24.86
CA ASN A 305 12.54 4.83 24.34
C ASN A 305 11.35 5.26 23.46
N TYR A 306 11.57 6.26 22.59
CA TYR A 306 10.57 6.66 21.61
C TYR A 306 10.30 5.57 20.57
N SER A 307 9.12 5.64 19.95
CA SER A 307 8.74 4.70 18.89
C SER A 307 9.60 4.88 17.64
N SER A 308 9.79 3.81 16.85
CA SER A 308 10.50 3.88 15.57
C SER A 308 9.87 4.84 14.56
N SER A 309 8.55 5.05 14.64
CA SER A 309 7.82 6.05 13.86
C SER A 309 8.21 7.47 14.26
N THR A 310 8.24 7.74 15.58
CA THR A 310 8.66 9.06 16.10
C THR A 310 10.10 9.34 15.73
N LEU A 311 10.99 8.35 15.90
CA LEU A 311 12.41 8.49 15.56
C LEU A 311 12.59 8.90 14.09
N ARG A 312 11.92 8.20 13.17
CA ARG A 312 11.97 8.51 11.74
C ARG A 312 11.42 9.90 11.43
N THR A 313 10.28 10.24 12.01
CA THR A 313 9.59 11.52 11.75
C THR A 313 10.41 12.70 12.27
N TYR A 314 10.92 12.59 13.49
CA TYR A 314 11.68 13.65 14.14
C TYR A 314 13.05 13.82 13.51
N SER A 315 13.78 12.73 13.28
CA SER A 315 15.09 12.78 12.62
C SER A 315 14.99 13.34 11.20
N HIS A 316 13.95 12.96 10.44
CA HIS A 316 13.74 13.50 9.10
C HIS A 316 13.39 15.00 9.11
N SER A 317 12.53 15.42 10.04
CA SER A 317 12.14 16.83 10.20
C SER A 317 13.36 17.68 10.58
N PHE A 318 14.17 17.20 11.52
CA PHE A 318 15.38 17.87 11.95
C PHE A 318 16.46 17.90 10.86
N LEU A 319 16.62 16.81 10.11
CA LEU A 319 17.51 16.76 8.94
C LEU A 319 17.10 17.78 7.86
N GLN A 320 15.80 17.91 7.59
CA GLN A 320 15.31 18.92 6.64
C GLN A 320 15.66 20.34 7.10
N TYR A 321 15.55 20.61 8.39
CA TYR A 321 15.92 21.89 8.99
C TYR A 321 17.42 22.18 8.91
N LEU A 322 18.27 21.21 9.25
CA LEU A 322 19.72 21.33 9.09
C LEU A 322 20.11 21.61 7.64
N ARG A 323 19.52 20.88 6.69
CA ARG A 323 19.80 21.06 5.27
C ARG A 323 19.46 22.48 4.79
N ASP A 324 18.34 23.04 5.24
CA ASP A 324 17.92 24.40 4.89
C ASP A 324 18.90 25.47 5.39
N HIS A 325 19.56 25.21 6.53
CA HIS A 325 20.56 26.11 7.12
C HIS A 325 22.01 25.76 6.77
N GLY A 326 22.23 24.92 5.75
CA GLY A 326 23.57 24.54 5.30
C GLY A 326 24.35 23.70 6.31
N TYR A 327 23.66 22.95 7.16
CA TYR A 327 24.24 22.10 8.20
C TYR A 327 25.07 22.85 9.27
N ARG A 328 24.81 24.16 9.44
CA ARG A 328 25.38 24.96 10.54
C ARG A 328 25.02 24.42 11.91
N ASP A 329 25.81 24.78 12.93
CA ASP A 329 25.51 24.41 14.32
C ASP A 329 24.13 24.96 14.72
N PRO A 330 23.19 24.10 15.14
CA PRO A 330 21.89 24.54 15.63
C PRO A 330 21.96 25.62 16.73
N LYS A 331 23.02 25.66 17.54
CA LYS A 331 23.21 26.69 18.57
C LYS A 331 23.37 28.10 17.99
N GLU A 332 23.85 28.21 16.76
CA GLU A 332 24.06 29.48 16.06
C GLU A 332 22.82 29.94 15.28
N ILE A 333 21.82 29.08 15.10
CA ILE A 333 20.61 29.42 14.36
C ILE A 333 19.67 30.21 15.27
N SER A 334 19.37 31.45 14.86
CA SER A 334 18.52 32.33 15.64
C SER A 334 17.04 31.88 15.64
N TYR A 335 16.29 32.41 16.61
CA TYR A 335 14.84 32.26 16.64
C TYR A 335 14.19 32.77 15.35
N GLN A 336 14.63 33.93 14.85
CA GLN A 336 14.07 34.58 13.66
C GLN A 336 14.31 33.73 12.41
N GLU A 337 15.49 33.14 12.26
CA GLU A 337 15.79 32.20 11.17
C GLU A 337 14.89 30.96 11.25
N THR A 338 14.68 30.42 12.46
CA THR A 338 13.79 29.27 12.65
C THR A 338 12.34 29.59 12.30
N VAL A 339 11.84 30.78 12.65
CA VAL A 339 10.51 31.25 12.26
C VAL A 339 10.41 31.43 10.74
N LYS A 340 11.42 32.04 10.11
CA LYS A 340 11.48 32.21 8.65
C LYS A 340 11.45 30.87 7.92
N TYR A 341 12.20 29.87 8.41
CA TYR A 341 12.16 28.51 7.89
C TYR A 341 10.76 27.91 7.98
N LEU A 342 10.12 27.96 9.15
CA LEU A 342 8.77 27.44 9.34
C LEU A 342 7.74 28.15 8.44
N SER A 343 7.85 29.48 8.28
CA SER A 343 7.01 30.26 7.34
C SER A 343 7.18 29.77 5.91
N SER A 344 8.43 29.63 5.45
CA SER A 344 8.73 29.17 4.08
C SER A 344 8.16 27.77 3.80
N LEU A 345 8.07 26.90 4.82
CA LEU A 345 7.45 25.59 4.67
C LEU A 345 5.93 25.68 4.50
N MET A 346 5.29 26.57 5.26
CA MET A 346 3.85 26.82 5.15
C MET A 346 3.52 27.44 3.78
N GLU A 347 4.31 28.40 3.31
CA GLU A 347 4.19 28.99 1.96
C GLU A 347 4.30 27.94 0.85
N ARG A 348 5.15 26.93 1.05
CA ARG A 348 5.28 25.76 0.15
C ARG A 348 4.14 24.74 0.26
N GLY A 349 3.13 25.01 1.09
CA GLY A 349 1.93 24.17 1.23
C GLY A 349 2.08 23.02 2.22
N LEU A 350 3.00 23.11 3.20
CA LEU A 350 3.10 22.11 4.25
C LEU A 350 1.81 22.10 5.10
N SER A 351 1.22 20.92 5.31
CA SER A 351 0.00 20.80 6.11
C SER A 351 0.21 21.21 7.56
N SER A 352 -0.82 21.72 8.23
CA SER A 352 -0.75 22.06 9.67
C SER A 352 -0.28 20.88 10.51
N ALA A 353 -0.69 19.64 10.20
CA ALA A 353 -0.28 18.45 10.94
C ALA A 353 1.23 18.18 10.80
N SER A 354 1.76 18.26 9.58
CA SER A 354 3.19 18.14 9.32
C SER A 354 3.99 19.27 9.96
N GLY A 355 3.47 20.50 9.93
CA GLY A 355 4.07 21.65 10.61
C GLY A 355 4.15 21.49 12.13
N HIS A 356 3.12 20.95 12.77
CA HIS A 356 3.19 20.61 14.20
C HIS A 356 4.26 19.57 14.50
N SER A 357 4.39 18.55 13.64
CA SER A 357 5.41 17.53 13.79
C SER A 357 6.83 18.09 13.63
N MET A 358 7.02 19.01 12.67
CA MET A 358 8.27 19.73 12.47
C MET A 358 8.63 20.53 13.73
N VAL A 359 7.71 21.37 14.21
CA VAL A 359 7.90 22.17 15.43
C VAL A 359 8.25 21.28 16.63
N ASN A 360 7.55 20.16 16.82
CA ASN A 360 7.84 19.25 17.94
C ASN A 360 9.23 18.60 17.82
N ALA A 361 9.69 18.28 16.61
CA ALA A 361 11.02 17.74 16.40
C ALA A 361 12.10 18.78 16.73
N LEU A 362 11.92 20.03 16.31
CA LEU A 362 12.84 21.13 16.63
C LEU A 362 12.86 21.40 18.14
N LEU A 363 11.70 21.54 18.77
CA LEU A 363 11.59 21.72 20.22
C LEU A 363 12.27 20.56 20.98
N PHE A 364 12.05 19.32 20.54
CA PHE A 364 12.73 18.18 21.14
C PHE A 364 14.25 18.31 21.05
N TYR A 365 14.81 18.69 19.89
CA TYR A 365 16.25 18.87 19.76
C TYR A 365 16.77 19.98 20.69
N TYR A 366 16.21 21.18 20.61
CA TYR A 366 16.68 22.33 21.40
C TYR A 366 16.52 22.13 22.91
N GLN A 367 15.42 21.49 23.35
CA GLN A 367 15.14 21.32 24.78
C GLN A 367 15.75 20.06 25.37
N GLN A 368 15.68 18.93 24.65
CA GLN A 368 16.08 17.63 25.18
C GLN A 368 17.50 17.27 24.76
N VAL A 369 17.97 17.62 23.56
CA VAL A 369 19.32 17.24 23.11
C VAL A 369 20.35 18.27 23.55
N LEU A 370 20.09 19.55 23.31
CA LEU A 370 21.02 20.62 23.66
C LEU A 370 20.96 21.04 25.14
N HIS A 371 19.89 20.67 25.86
CA HIS A 371 19.69 21.00 27.27
C HIS A 371 19.96 22.47 27.62
N ILE A 372 19.54 23.41 26.75
CA ILE A 372 19.83 24.84 26.96
C ILE A 372 19.09 25.30 28.25
N PRO A 373 19.78 25.65 29.35
CA PRO A 373 19.14 26.01 30.61
C PRO A 373 18.33 27.30 30.46
N GLY A 374 17.10 27.32 30.98
CA GLY A 374 16.20 28.49 30.89
C GLY A 374 15.59 28.73 29.50
N TYR A 375 15.79 27.82 28.55
CA TYR A 375 15.38 28.01 27.15
C TYR A 375 13.94 27.54 26.87
N GLU A 376 12.96 28.41 27.11
CA GLU A 376 11.59 28.20 26.62
C GLU A 376 11.45 28.66 25.16
N LEU A 377 11.98 27.86 24.22
CA LEU A 377 11.74 28.12 22.80
C LEU A 377 10.24 27.98 22.49
N LYS A 378 9.55 29.10 22.27
CA LYS A 378 8.14 29.14 21.86
C LYS A 378 8.04 29.36 20.35
N LEU A 379 8.14 28.28 19.60
CA LEU A 379 7.95 28.31 18.15
C LEU A 379 6.48 28.52 17.77
N PRO A 380 6.18 29.32 16.73
CA PRO A 380 4.83 29.51 16.25
C PRO A 380 4.27 28.18 15.75
N ARG A 381 3.05 27.85 16.17
CA ARG A 381 2.35 26.64 15.76
C ARG A 381 1.33 26.97 14.67
N PRO A 382 1.24 26.17 13.60
CA PRO A 382 0.15 26.31 12.63
C PRO A 382 -1.19 26.20 13.35
N LYS A 383 -2.21 26.95 12.89
CA LYS A 383 -3.56 26.77 13.42
C LYS A 383 -4.04 25.35 13.11
N LYS A 384 -4.57 24.66 14.13
CA LYS A 384 -5.09 23.30 13.98
C LYS A 384 -6.47 23.35 13.32
N GLU A 385 -6.56 22.85 12.10
CA GLU A 385 -7.85 22.62 11.44
C GLU A 385 -8.67 21.58 12.23
N LYS A 386 -9.93 21.90 12.51
CA LYS A 386 -10.90 20.98 13.11
C LYS A 386 -11.80 20.43 12.00
N LYS A 387 -11.40 19.31 11.38
CA LYS A 387 -12.25 18.60 10.41
C LYS A 387 -13.15 17.63 11.14
N LEU A 388 -14.42 17.57 10.73
CA LEU A 388 -15.33 16.51 11.19
C LEU A 388 -14.81 15.16 10.66
N PRO A 389 -14.80 14.11 11.49
CA PRO A 389 -14.44 12.78 11.01
C PRO A 389 -15.44 12.35 9.94
N THR A 390 -14.93 11.95 8.78
CA THR A 390 -15.71 11.14 7.84
C THR A 390 -16.05 9.81 8.48
N VAL A 391 -17.34 9.48 8.50
CA VAL A 391 -17.91 8.20 8.97
C VAL A 391 -18.59 7.51 7.78
N LEU A 392 -18.52 6.17 7.77
CA LEU A 392 -19.19 5.32 6.80
C LEU A 392 -20.53 4.86 7.39
N THR A 393 -21.58 4.78 6.57
CA THR A 393 -22.83 4.13 6.99
C THR A 393 -22.64 2.62 7.13
N MET A 394 -23.61 1.93 7.73
CA MET A 394 -23.59 0.47 7.83
C MET A 394 -23.58 -0.19 6.44
N ASP A 395 -24.35 0.32 5.48
CA ASP A 395 -24.38 -0.19 4.11
C ASP A 395 -23.05 0.01 3.38
N GLU A 396 -22.42 1.18 3.55
CA GLU A 396 -21.10 1.44 2.98
C GLU A 396 -20.04 0.51 3.57
N CYS A 397 -20.08 0.26 4.89
CA CYS A 397 -19.22 -0.75 5.52
C CYS A 397 -19.46 -2.14 4.91
N LEU A 398 -20.71 -2.55 4.74
CA LEU A 398 -21.07 -3.84 4.17
C LEU A 398 -20.60 -3.99 2.71
N GLN A 399 -20.74 -2.95 1.90
CA GLN A 399 -20.23 -2.91 0.53
C GLN A 399 -18.71 -3.13 0.49
N ILE A 400 -17.97 -2.48 1.40
CA ILE A 400 -16.51 -2.66 1.52
C ILE A 400 -16.18 -4.12 1.88
N PHE A 401 -16.89 -4.73 2.84
CA PHE A 401 -16.58 -6.09 3.26
C PHE A 401 -16.94 -7.15 2.21
N ARG A 402 -17.99 -6.91 1.41
CA ARG A 402 -18.46 -7.85 0.37
C ARG A 402 -17.45 -8.03 -0.76
N VAL A 403 -16.77 -6.96 -1.19
CA VAL A 403 -15.82 -7.00 -2.31
C VAL A 403 -14.44 -7.59 -1.96
N VAL A 404 -14.21 -7.95 -0.70
CA VAL A 404 -12.94 -8.51 -0.25
C VAL A 404 -13.01 -10.03 -0.31
N ASP A 405 -12.49 -10.66 -1.37
CA ASP A 405 -12.52 -12.11 -1.52
C ASP A 405 -11.64 -12.86 -0.50
N ASN A 406 -10.47 -12.30 -0.18
CA ASN A 406 -9.48 -12.99 0.64
C ASN A 406 -9.98 -13.09 2.12
N PRO A 407 -10.13 -14.30 2.69
CA PRO A 407 -10.67 -14.48 4.04
C PRO A 407 -9.87 -13.77 5.13
N LYS A 408 -8.52 -13.78 5.02
CA LYS A 408 -7.63 -13.05 5.94
C LYS A 408 -7.93 -11.56 5.93
N HIS A 409 -7.99 -10.98 4.72
CA HIS A 409 -8.21 -9.55 4.54
C HIS A 409 -9.61 -9.12 4.98
N LYS A 410 -10.64 -9.94 4.67
CA LYS A 410 -12.02 -9.67 5.08
C LYS A 410 -12.14 -9.67 6.60
N LEU A 411 -11.62 -10.71 7.26
CA LEU A 411 -11.65 -10.84 8.72
C LEU A 411 -10.90 -9.70 9.41
N LEU A 412 -9.78 -9.25 8.84
CA LEU A 412 -9.02 -8.11 9.34
C LEU A 412 -9.85 -6.82 9.39
N LEU A 413 -10.56 -6.51 8.30
CA LEU A 413 -11.44 -5.33 8.26
C LEU A 413 -12.66 -5.48 9.16
N LEU A 414 -13.25 -6.68 9.21
CA LEU A 414 -14.39 -7.00 10.09
C LEU A 414 -14.03 -6.81 11.57
N ILE A 415 -12.86 -7.27 12.01
CA ILE A 415 -12.38 -7.05 13.39
C ILE A 415 -12.12 -5.56 13.64
N GLY A 416 -11.51 -4.86 12.67
CA GLY A 416 -11.25 -3.43 12.77
C GLY A 416 -12.52 -2.61 12.98
N TYR A 417 -13.62 -2.99 12.31
CA TYR A 417 -14.93 -2.40 12.51
C TYR A 417 -15.60 -2.94 13.78
N GLY A 418 -15.88 -4.23 13.88
CA GLY A 418 -16.72 -4.82 14.92
C GLY A 418 -16.16 -4.74 16.35
N ALA A 419 -14.84 -4.65 16.51
CA ALA A 419 -14.20 -4.45 17.83
C ALA A 419 -13.56 -3.05 17.97
N GLY A 420 -13.69 -2.19 16.96
CA GLY A 420 -13.15 -0.82 16.98
C GLY A 420 -11.64 -0.74 17.17
N LEU A 421 -10.85 -1.74 16.78
CA LEU A 421 -9.42 -1.80 17.03
C LEU A 421 -8.63 -0.80 16.16
N ARG A 422 -7.51 -0.28 16.68
CA ARG A 422 -6.55 0.49 15.85
C ARG A 422 -5.81 -0.47 14.92
N VAL A 423 -5.37 0.01 13.77
CA VAL A 423 -4.59 -0.82 12.82
C VAL A 423 -3.37 -1.50 13.45
N SER A 424 -2.66 -0.80 14.35
CA SER A 424 -1.52 -1.37 15.07
C SER A 424 -1.93 -2.48 16.04
N GLU A 425 -3.12 -2.36 16.65
CA GLU A 425 -3.67 -3.35 17.60
C GLU A 425 -4.17 -4.59 16.84
N ILE A 426 -4.76 -4.40 15.65
CA ILE A 426 -5.19 -5.50 14.78
C ILE A 426 -4.00 -6.37 14.37
N VAL A 427 -2.91 -5.74 13.90
CA VAL A 427 -1.75 -6.50 13.42
C VAL A 427 -0.93 -7.15 14.52
N SER A 428 -1.00 -6.62 15.75
CA SER A 428 -0.30 -7.19 16.90
C SER A 428 -1.15 -8.18 17.70
N LEU A 429 -2.40 -8.45 17.28
CA LEU A 429 -3.33 -9.30 17.99
C LEU A 429 -2.83 -10.76 17.97
N GLU A 430 -2.70 -11.37 19.15
CA GLU A 430 -2.29 -12.77 19.30
C GLU A 430 -3.50 -13.66 19.64
N TRP A 431 -3.42 -14.95 19.34
CA TRP A 431 -4.54 -15.88 19.62
C TRP A 431 -4.89 -15.94 21.11
N ARG A 432 -3.88 -15.84 21.99
CA ARG A 432 -4.06 -15.80 23.46
C ARG A 432 -4.79 -14.55 23.96
N ASP A 433 -4.95 -13.54 23.13
CA ASP A 433 -5.66 -12.31 23.47
C ASP A 433 -7.17 -12.41 23.18
N ILE A 434 -7.60 -13.42 22.43
CA ILE A 434 -9.02 -13.65 22.13
C ILE A 434 -9.58 -14.62 23.16
N LEU A 435 -10.46 -14.11 24.03
CA LEU A 435 -11.18 -14.89 25.02
C LEU A 435 -12.54 -15.28 24.44
N PHE A 436 -12.57 -16.44 23.76
CA PHE A 436 -13.77 -16.93 23.07
C PHE A 436 -14.96 -17.17 24.00
N SER A 437 -14.73 -17.77 25.16
CA SER A 437 -15.77 -18.06 26.17
C SER A 437 -16.43 -16.80 26.72
N GLU A 438 -15.68 -15.71 26.83
CA GLU A 438 -16.17 -14.43 27.36
C GLU A 438 -16.63 -13.46 26.27
N HIS A 439 -16.46 -13.80 24.99
CA HIS A 439 -16.64 -12.89 23.86
C HIS A 439 -15.92 -11.55 24.05
N LYS A 440 -14.64 -11.62 24.44
CA LYS A 440 -13.79 -10.43 24.63
C LYS A 440 -12.44 -10.57 23.93
N ILE A 441 -11.84 -9.44 23.62
CA ILE A 441 -10.46 -9.32 23.15
C ILE A 441 -9.68 -8.50 24.18
N HIS A 442 -8.57 -9.05 24.64
CA HIS A 442 -7.61 -8.37 25.50
C HIS A 442 -6.59 -7.60 24.66
N VAL A 443 -6.76 -6.28 24.55
CA VAL A 443 -5.84 -5.42 23.79
C VAL A 443 -4.68 -5.00 24.70
N ARG A 444 -3.54 -5.67 24.55
CA ARG A 444 -2.31 -5.36 25.30
C ARG A 444 -1.55 -4.18 24.72
N ASN A 445 -0.79 -3.48 25.56
CA ASN A 445 0.16 -2.43 25.16
C ASN A 445 -0.48 -1.35 24.27
N ALA A 446 -1.74 -0.99 24.53
CA ALA A 446 -2.38 0.08 23.76
C ALA A 446 -1.66 1.42 23.97
N LYS A 447 -2.02 2.41 23.15
CA LYS A 447 -1.41 3.75 23.21
C LYS A 447 -1.32 4.27 24.65
N GLY A 448 -0.09 4.52 25.13
CA GLY A 448 0.18 4.90 26.52
C GLY A 448 0.52 3.74 27.47
N LYS A 449 0.79 2.53 26.93
CA LYS A 449 1.08 1.30 27.69
C LYS A 449 -0.06 0.89 28.63
N LYS A 450 -1.31 1.09 28.19
CA LYS A 450 -2.51 0.70 28.95
C LYS A 450 -3.18 -0.48 28.27
N ASP A 451 -3.58 -1.45 29.07
CA ASP A 451 -4.35 -2.59 28.60
C ASP A 451 -5.84 -2.28 28.67
N ARG A 452 -6.64 -2.92 27.80
CA ARG A 452 -8.10 -2.82 27.86
C ARG A 452 -8.78 -4.06 27.29
N MET A 453 -9.97 -4.34 27.81
CA MET A 453 -10.87 -5.33 27.24
C MET A 453 -11.83 -4.67 26.25
N VAL A 454 -11.97 -5.26 25.06
CA VAL A 454 -12.98 -4.86 24.08
C VAL A 454 -13.88 -6.04 23.74
N MET A 455 -15.05 -5.75 23.19
CA MET A 455 -15.99 -6.79 22.75
C MET A 455 -15.44 -7.60 21.57
N LEU A 456 -15.73 -8.90 21.54
CA LEU A 456 -15.60 -9.76 20.37
C LEU A 456 -17.02 -10.00 19.81
N PRO A 457 -17.34 -9.53 18.59
CA PRO A 457 -18.65 -9.79 18.01
C PRO A 457 -18.90 -11.30 17.82
N PHE A 458 -20.06 -11.78 18.27
CA PHE A 458 -20.46 -13.18 18.11
C PHE A 458 -20.43 -13.63 16.64
N SER A 459 -20.84 -12.75 15.73
CA SER A 459 -20.92 -13.02 14.28
C SER A 459 -19.57 -13.33 13.62
N ILE A 460 -18.44 -12.96 14.24
CA ILE A 460 -17.10 -13.21 13.67
C ILE A 460 -16.40 -14.42 14.26
N VAL A 461 -16.96 -15.05 15.30
CA VAL A 461 -16.33 -16.19 15.99
C VAL A 461 -16.11 -17.37 15.04
N SER A 462 -17.15 -17.81 14.34
CA SER A 462 -17.03 -18.90 13.37
C SER A 462 -16.07 -18.55 12.22
N SER A 463 -15.99 -17.27 11.84
CA SER A 463 -15.03 -16.81 10.83
C SER A 463 -13.58 -16.84 11.33
N LEU A 464 -13.36 -16.55 12.61
CA LEU A 464 -12.06 -16.66 13.28
C LEU A 464 -11.60 -18.12 13.39
N GLU A 465 -12.50 -19.01 13.78
CA GLU A 465 -12.23 -20.45 13.88
C GLU A 465 -11.91 -21.05 12.51
N TYR A 466 -12.75 -20.77 11.50
CA TYR A 466 -12.50 -21.19 10.12
C TYR A 466 -11.17 -20.64 9.58
N TYR A 467 -10.88 -19.37 9.84
CA TYR A 467 -9.60 -18.76 9.47
C TYR A 467 -8.41 -19.46 10.16
N ARG A 468 -8.54 -19.79 11.45
CA ARG A 468 -7.49 -20.49 12.20
C ARG A 468 -7.19 -21.86 11.61
N GLN A 469 -8.23 -22.59 11.20
CA GLN A 469 -8.08 -23.88 10.51
C GLN A 469 -7.42 -23.74 9.14
N LEU A 470 -7.81 -22.73 8.35
CA LEU A 470 -7.33 -22.54 6.98
C LEU A 470 -5.87 -22.08 6.91
N TYR A 471 -5.44 -21.20 7.83
CA TYR A 471 -4.10 -20.58 7.78
C TYR A 471 -3.13 -21.11 8.84
N GLN A 472 -3.60 -21.85 9.85
CA GLN A 472 -2.77 -22.48 10.89
C GLN A 472 -1.73 -21.54 11.52
N THR A 473 -2.11 -20.27 11.74
CA THR A 473 -1.20 -19.28 12.32
C THR A 473 -0.89 -19.63 13.78
N GLN A 474 0.37 -19.45 14.18
CA GLN A 474 0.89 -19.97 15.44
C GLN A 474 0.74 -18.96 16.57
N LYS A 475 1.21 -17.73 16.35
CA LYS A 475 1.29 -16.71 17.40
C LYS A 475 0.29 -15.59 17.18
N TYR A 476 0.43 -14.90 16.06
CA TYR A 476 -0.43 -13.79 15.70
C TYR A 476 -1.70 -14.31 15.02
N VAL A 477 -2.83 -13.65 15.28
CA VAL A 477 -4.07 -13.93 14.54
C VAL A 477 -3.80 -13.67 13.06
N PHE A 478 -3.24 -12.51 12.73
CA PHE A 478 -2.88 -12.15 11.36
C PHE A 478 -1.37 -12.22 11.17
N GLU A 479 -0.89 -13.30 10.57
CA GLU A 479 0.52 -13.44 10.19
C GLU A 479 0.80 -12.87 8.81
N GLY A 480 1.99 -12.28 8.68
CA GLY A 480 2.53 -11.63 7.49
C GLY A 480 2.92 -12.59 6.37
N GLN A 481 3.91 -12.19 5.58
CA GLN A 481 4.51 -13.06 4.56
C GLN A 481 5.31 -14.21 5.18
N PHE A 482 5.81 -14.01 6.40
CA PHE A 482 6.62 -14.93 7.18
C PHE A 482 5.78 -15.49 8.33
N ALA A 483 5.85 -16.80 8.55
CA ALA A 483 5.16 -17.46 9.66
C ALA A 483 5.67 -16.91 11.00
N GLY A 484 4.76 -16.71 11.95
CA GLY A 484 5.07 -16.15 13.27
C GLY A 484 5.38 -14.64 13.29
N GLU A 485 5.44 -13.95 12.14
CA GLU A 485 5.57 -12.49 12.09
C GLU A 485 4.20 -11.80 11.96
N PRO A 486 3.99 -10.64 12.62
CA PRO A 486 2.74 -9.92 12.51
C PRO A 486 2.55 -9.37 11.10
N TYR A 487 1.30 -9.30 10.66
CA TYR A 487 0.95 -8.65 9.40
C TYR A 487 1.36 -7.17 9.39
N SER A 488 1.70 -6.59 8.24
CA SER A 488 2.19 -5.21 8.22
C SER A 488 1.05 -4.18 8.21
N VAL A 489 1.20 -3.09 8.96
CA VAL A 489 0.25 -1.95 8.94
C VAL A 489 0.07 -1.40 7.53
N GLY A 490 1.16 -1.30 6.76
CA GLY A 490 1.12 -0.83 5.37
C GLY A 490 0.28 -1.74 4.46
N SER A 491 0.41 -3.06 4.65
CA SER A 491 -0.38 -4.06 3.94
C SER A 491 -1.87 -3.93 4.29
N VAL A 492 -2.21 -3.74 5.56
CA VAL A 492 -3.61 -3.50 5.98
C VAL A 492 -4.19 -2.26 5.29
N GLN A 493 -3.44 -1.15 5.26
CA GLN A 493 -3.89 0.06 4.58
C GLN A 493 -4.02 -0.14 3.06
N ALA A 494 -3.16 -0.96 2.46
CA ALA A 494 -3.29 -1.34 1.05
C ALA A 494 -4.56 -2.17 0.80
N VAL A 495 -4.88 -3.13 1.67
CA VAL A 495 -6.12 -3.91 1.63
C VAL A 495 -7.34 -3.00 1.69
N MET A 496 -7.38 -2.07 2.64
CA MET A 496 -8.51 -1.12 2.75
C MET A 496 -8.65 -0.25 1.49
N ARG A 497 -7.54 0.25 0.94
CA ARG A 497 -7.57 1.05 -0.30
C ARG A 497 -8.07 0.27 -1.50
N ASP A 498 -7.66 -0.99 -1.64
CA ASP A 498 -8.12 -1.87 -2.70
C ASP A 498 -9.62 -2.19 -2.55
N ALA A 499 -10.07 -2.48 -1.32
CA ALA A 499 -11.47 -2.71 -1.01
C ALA A 499 -12.35 -1.50 -1.35
N LEU A 500 -11.94 -0.29 -0.96
CA LEU A 500 -12.66 0.95 -1.30
C LEU A 500 -12.73 1.20 -2.80
N LYS A 501 -11.64 0.94 -3.52
CA LYS A 501 -11.62 1.08 -4.99
C LYS A 501 -12.61 0.11 -5.64
N LYS A 502 -12.67 -1.13 -5.16
CA LYS A 502 -13.57 -2.18 -5.66
C LYS A 502 -15.03 -1.96 -5.28
N SER A 503 -15.30 -1.36 -4.12
CA SER A 503 -16.67 -1.09 -3.66
C SER A 503 -17.33 0.08 -4.42
N GLY A 504 -16.56 0.84 -5.21
CA GLY A 504 -17.09 1.99 -5.97
C GLY A 504 -17.43 3.22 -5.12
N LEU A 505 -17.06 3.23 -3.83
CA LEU A 505 -17.34 4.33 -2.93
C LEU A 505 -16.46 5.54 -3.25
N GLU A 506 -17.09 6.72 -3.33
CA GLU A 506 -16.37 7.97 -3.59
C GLU A 506 -15.76 8.58 -2.32
N LYS A 507 -16.30 8.21 -1.15
CA LYS A 507 -15.81 8.69 0.14
C LYS A 507 -14.38 8.23 0.40
N ARG A 508 -13.55 9.15 0.86
CA ARG A 508 -12.21 8.83 1.35
C ARG A 508 -12.32 8.15 2.71
N ALA A 509 -11.96 6.87 2.76
CA ALA A 509 -11.94 6.11 4.00
C ALA A 509 -10.60 5.39 4.21
N THR A 510 -10.33 5.04 5.46
CA THR A 510 -9.18 4.25 5.88
C THR A 510 -9.61 3.28 6.97
N VAL A 511 -8.70 2.45 7.47
CA VAL A 511 -9.01 1.60 8.63
C VAL A 511 -9.38 2.42 9.86
N HIS A 512 -8.87 3.65 9.99
CA HIS A 512 -9.29 4.53 11.07
C HIS A 512 -10.74 4.99 10.91
N THR A 513 -11.22 5.13 9.67
CA THR A 513 -12.61 5.45 9.36
C THR A 513 -13.55 4.32 9.81
N LEU A 514 -13.18 3.06 9.64
CA LEU A 514 -13.97 1.93 10.17
C LEU A 514 -14.13 2.00 11.68
N ARG A 515 -13.05 2.33 12.39
CA ARG A 515 -13.08 2.54 13.85
C ARG A 515 -13.94 3.75 14.26
N HIS A 516 -13.89 4.84 13.49
CA HIS A 516 -14.79 5.98 13.73
C HIS A 516 -16.25 5.57 13.52
N SER A 517 -16.52 4.81 12.46
CA SER A 517 -17.87 4.33 12.14
C SER A 517 -18.41 3.39 13.22
N PHE A 518 -17.58 2.49 13.75
CA PHE A 518 -17.92 1.68 14.92
C PHE A 518 -18.37 2.54 16.11
N ALA A 519 -17.61 3.58 16.43
CA ALA A 519 -17.93 4.46 17.56
C ALA A 519 -19.24 5.22 17.34
N THR A 520 -19.44 5.77 16.13
CA THR A 520 -20.66 6.48 15.77
C THR A 520 -21.88 5.55 15.76
N HIS A 521 -21.77 4.35 15.21
CA HIS A 521 -22.87 3.39 15.18
C HIS A 521 -23.26 2.88 16.58
N LEU A 522 -22.28 2.67 17.48
CA LEU A 522 -22.59 2.36 18.87
C LEU A 522 -23.37 3.50 19.54
N LEU A 523 -22.96 4.74 19.29
CA LEU A 523 -23.64 5.92 19.83
C LEU A 523 -25.06 6.07 19.25
N GLU A 524 -25.23 5.85 17.95
CA GLU A 524 -26.54 5.88 17.27
C GLU A 524 -27.49 4.80 17.80
N ASN A 525 -26.96 3.64 18.18
CA ASN A 525 -27.69 2.56 18.83
C ASN A 525 -27.93 2.80 20.34
N GLY A 526 -27.60 3.99 20.87
CA GLY A 526 -27.88 4.36 22.26
C GLY A 526 -26.84 3.91 23.29
N THR A 527 -25.66 3.46 22.86
CA THR A 527 -24.58 3.08 23.80
C THR A 527 -24.01 4.32 24.50
N ASP A 528 -23.90 4.28 25.83
CA ASP A 528 -23.32 5.39 26.60
C ASP A 528 -21.86 5.67 26.16
N ILE A 529 -21.58 6.96 25.94
CA ILE A 529 -20.30 7.48 25.48
C ILE A 529 -19.10 7.07 26.37
N ARG A 530 -19.32 6.84 27.67
CA ARG A 530 -18.29 6.35 28.60
C ARG A 530 -17.88 4.91 28.28
N TYR A 531 -18.82 4.04 27.90
CA TYR A 531 -18.48 2.69 27.44
C TYR A 531 -17.75 2.74 26.11
N ILE A 532 -18.19 3.59 25.17
CA ILE A 532 -17.48 3.81 23.90
C ILE A 532 -16.06 4.30 24.14
N GLN A 533 -15.87 5.25 25.06
CA GLN A 533 -14.55 5.75 25.47
C GLN A 533 -13.65 4.61 25.99
N LYS A 534 -14.21 3.72 26.83
CA LYS A 534 -13.50 2.56 27.39
C LYS A 534 -13.11 1.58 26.29
N PHE A 535 -14.02 1.23 25.37
CA PHE A 535 -13.72 0.33 24.25
C PHE A 535 -12.65 0.88 23.32
N LEU A 536 -12.69 2.19 23.03
CA LEU A 536 -11.68 2.84 22.19
C LEU A 536 -10.37 3.11 22.95
N GLY A 537 -10.36 3.05 24.29
CA GLY A 537 -9.17 3.38 25.09
C GLY A 537 -8.74 4.84 24.87
N HIS A 538 -9.69 5.76 24.96
CA HIS A 538 -9.42 7.20 24.91
C HIS A 538 -9.14 7.74 26.32
N ALA A 539 -7.99 8.39 26.50
CA ALA A 539 -7.60 8.97 27.79
C ALA A 539 -8.50 10.13 28.22
N SER A 540 -9.09 10.85 27.28
CA SER A 540 -10.00 11.97 27.54
C SER A 540 -11.30 11.79 26.78
N ILE A 541 -12.42 12.06 27.47
CA ILE A 541 -13.76 12.04 26.89
C ILE A 541 -13.89 13.02 25.71
N LYS A 542 -13.13 14.12 25.71
CA LYS A 542 -13.06 15.11 24.62
C LYS A 542 -12.70 14.49 23.26
N THR A 543 -12.00 13.34 23.26
CA THR A 543 -11.68 12.60 22.02
C THR A 543 -12.88 11.80 21.52
N THR A 544 -13.74 11.34 22.43
CA THR A 544 -14.94 10.55 22.14
C THR A 544 -16.13 11.46 21.81
N THR A 545 -16.20 12.66 22.39
CA THR A 545 -17.25 13.65 22.05
C THR A 545 -17.17 14.12 20.59
N VAL A 546 -16.07 13.85 19.86
CA VAL A 546 -16.04 14.14 18.43
C VAL A 546 -17.12 13.33 17.67
N TYR A 547 -17.51 12.15 18.16
CA TYR A 547 -18.56 11.33 17.54
C TYR A 547 -19.98 11.84 17.77
N THR A 548 -20.22 12.64 18.82
CA THR A 548 -21.56 13.19 19.09
C THR A 548 -21.97 14.22 18.04
N HIS A 549 -21.00 14.89 17.41
CA HIS A 549 -21.25 15.83 16.32
C HIS A 549 -21.60 15.16 14.98
N VAL A 550 -21.32 13.85 14.83
CA VAL A 550 -21.48 13.12 13.58
C VAL A 550 -22.74 12.24 13.60
N SER A 551 -23.26 11.90 14.78
CA SER A 551 -24.44 11.04 14.91
C SER A 551 -25.68 11.74 14.37
N ALA A 552 -26.29 11.15 13.33
CA ALA A 552 -27.51 11.67 12.73
C ALA A 552 -28.72 11.46 13.66
N SER A 553 -28.71 10.44 14.52
CA SER A 553 -29.80 10.12 15.45
C SER A 553 -30.11 11.26 16.45
N ALA A 554 -29.09 12.01 16.89
CA ALA A 554 -29.29 13.17 17.75
C ALA A 554 -29.85 14.38 16.99
N VAL A 555 -29.46 14.56 15.72
CA VAL A 555 -29.89 15.70 14.88
C VAL A 555 -31.29 15.44 14.29
N ASN A 556 -31.57 14.22 13.84
CA ASN A 556 -32.84 13.83 13.22
C ASN A 556 -34.01 13.77 14.23
N LYS A 557 -33.72 13.58 15.53
CA LYS A 557 -34.73 13.74 16.60
C LYS A 557 -35.04 15.21 16.91
N ILE A 558 -34.19 16.13 16.47
CA ILE A 558 -34.41 17.57 16.60
C ILE A 558 -35.14 18.00 15.34
N VAL A 559 -36.48 18.01 15.42
CA VAL A 559 -37.32 18.58 14.35
C VAL A 559 -36.93 20.06 14.19
N SER A 560 -36.62 20.47 12.96
CA SER A 560 -36.30 21.86 12.63
C SER A 560 -37.43 22.77 13.11
N PRO A 561 -37.14 23.95 13.71
CA PRO A 561 -38.17 24.93 14.01
C PRO A 561 -39.01 25.31 12.78
N LEU A 562 -38.42 25.30 11.59
CA LEU A 562 -39.14 25.55 10.33
C LEU A 562 -40.15 24.44 10.02
N ASP A 563 -39.75 23.18 10.20
CA ASP A 563 -40.64 22.04 9.97
C ASP A 563 -41.75 21.98 11.03
N ARG A 564 -41.48 22.41 12.27
CA ARG A 564 -42.49 22.60 13.32
C ARG A 564 -43.49 23.73 13.01
N LEU A 565 -43.09 24.74 12.24
CA LEU A 565 -43.99 25.80 11.79
C LEU A 565 -44.90 25.32 10.65
N ALA A 566 -44.51 24.27 9.93
CA ALA A 566 -45.30 23.66 8.85
C ALA A 566 -46.29 22.58 9.33
N ASP A 567 -46.19 22.14 10.60
CA ASP A 567 -47.17 21.25 11.23
C ASP A 567 -48.56 21.92 11.28
N GLU A 568 -49.60 21.13 10.99
CA GLU A 568 -50.98 21.52 10.62
C GLU A 568 -51.66 22.61 11.49
N ASN A 569 -51.19 22.83 12.73
CA ASN A 569 -51.72 23.86 13.62
C ASN A 569 -51.27 25.30 13.27
N HIS A 570 -50.25 25.49 12.42
CA HIS A 570 -49.71 26.82 12.06
C HIS A 570 -49.87 27.19 10.57
N LYS A 571 -50.44 26.31 9.74
CA LYS A 571 -50.73 26.58 8.31
C LYS A 571 -51.63 27.80 8.07
N LYS A 572 -52.34 28.32 9.08
CA LYS A 572 -53.18 29.53 8.95
C LYS A 572 -52.43 30.87 9.05
N LYS A 573 -51.09 30.89 9.17
CA LYS A 573 -50.32 32.14 9.34
C LYS A 573 -49.13 32.33 8.40
N LEU A 574 -48.94 31.46 7.41
CA LEU A 574 -47.82 31.54 6.46
C LEU A 574 -48.24 31.61 4.98
N ASP A 575 -49.55 31.62 4.73
CA ASP A 575 -50.18 32.16 3.51
C ASP A 575 -50.83 33.50 3.87
#